data_AF-A0A2S6NBJ1-F1
#
_entry.id   AF-A0A2S6NBJ1-F1
#
_cell.length_a   1.000
_cell.length_b   1.000
_cell.length_c   1.000
_cell.angle_alpha   90.00
_cell.angle_beta   90.00
_cell.angle_gamma   90.00
#
_symmetry.space_group_name_H-M   'P 1'
#
loop_
_entity.id
_entity.type
_entity.pdbx_description
1 polymer ?
#
loop_
_entity_poly.entity_id
_entity_poly.type
_entity_poly.pdbx_seq_one_letter_code
_entity_poly.pdbx_strand_id
1 'polypeptide(L)'
;MTTVRLPEHHVNLLAEKQKKIGLSTSAVISKTEVIIRAIESYCDPNRRADHFIDADVHRQRDALLCEMGRIASQQRTLGGLFALAIKRECGVDAAALEQDRAKLIQAADLLSAIAVEISKSAG
;
A
#
# COMPACT_ATOMS: atom_id res chain seq x y z
N MET A 1 -27.97 -22.02 -20.93
CA MET A 1 -27.78 -20.71 -20.28
C MET A 1 -27.12 -20.93 -18.93
N THR A 2 -25.92 -20.42 -18.73
CA THR A 2 -25.19 -20.53 -17.46
C THR A 2 -25.65 -19.40 -16.54
N THR A 3 -26.31 -19.72 -15.43
CA THR A 3 -26.78 -18.72 -14.47
C THR A 3 -25.71 -18.45 -13.42
N VAL A 4 -25.21 -17.22 -13.34
CA VAL A 4 -24.23 -16.80 -12.32
C VAL A 4 -24.96 -15.98 -11.27
N ARG A 5 -24.95 -16.41 -10.01
CA ARG A 5 -25.45 -15.62 -8.88
C ARG A 5 -24.31 -14.78 -8.32
N LEU A 6 -24.47 -13.45 -8.35
CA LEU A 6 -23.58 -12.51 -7.70
C LEU A 6 -24.16 -12.11 -6.33
N PRO A 7 -23.34 -11.94 -5.29
CA PRO A 7 -23.80 -11.36 -4.03
C PRO A 7 -24.37 -9.94 -4.24
N GLU A 8 -25.40 -9.57 -3.48
CA GLU A 8 -26.13 -8.30 -3.65
C GLU A 8 -25.22 -7.07 -3.59
N HIS A 9 -24.20 -7.08 -2.71
CA HIS A 9 -23.20 -6.02 -2.63
C HIS A 9 -22.47 -5.80 -3.98
N HIS A 10 -22.09 -6.88 -4.67
CA HIS A 10 -21.41 -6.79 -5.96
C HIS A 10 -22.36 -6.33 -7.08
N VAL A 11 -23.64 -6.72 -7.00
CA VAL A 11 -24.68 -6.25 -7.93
C VAL A 11 -24.89 -4.73 -7.78
N ASN A 12 -24.93 -4.23 -6.55
CA ASN A 12 -25.07 -2.81 -6.27
C ASN A 12 -23.83 -2.02 -6.73
N LEU A 13 -22.63 -2.54 -6.46
CA LEU A 13 -21.37 -1.93 -6.91
C LEU A 13 -21.32 -1.83 -8.45
N LEU A 14 -21.73 -2.88 -9.16
CA LEU A 14 -21.80 -2.88 -10.62
C LEU A 14 -22.79 -1.83 -11.14
N ALA A 15 -23.97 -1.72 -10.52
CA ALA A 15 -24.98 -0.73 -10.89
C ALA A 15 -24.50 0.71 -10.64
N GLU A 16 -23.77 0.96 -9.55
CA GLU A 16 -23.16 2.26 -9.26
C GLU A 16 -22.05 2.62 -10.25
N LYS A 17 -21.17 1.66 -10.58
CA LYS A 17 -20.09 1.87 -11.54
C LYS A 17 -20.65 2.12 -12.95
N GLN A 18 -21.72 1.43 -13.36
CA GLN A 18 -22.45 1.69 -14.61
C GLN A 18 -23.00 3.11 -14.69
N LYS A 19 -23.58 3.63 -13.60
CA LYS A 19 -24.05 5.02 -13.54
C LYS A 19 -22.89 6.03 -13.68
N LYS A 20 -21.75 5.76 -13.06
CA LYS A 20 -20.56 6.65 -13.12
C LYS A 20 -19.95 6.77 -14.51
N ILE A 21 -20.06 5.73 -15.35
CA ILE A 21 -19.58 5.74 -16.74
C ILE A 21 -20.63 6.22 -17.76
N GLY A 22 -21.71 6.85 -17.30
CA GLY A 22 -22.73 7.45 -18.17
C GLY A 22 -23.61 6.44 -18.90
N LEU A 23 -23.53 5.14 -18.56
CA LEU A 23 -24.43 4.12 -19.09
C LEU A 23 -25.77 4.23 -18.35
N SER A 24 -26.65 5.09 -18.86
CA SER A 24 -28.04 5.14 -18.40
C SER A 24 -28.70 3.78 -18.65
N THR A 25 -29.46 3.30 -17.67
CA THR A 25 -30.17 2.00 -17.68
C THR A 25 -31.38 2.03 -18.63
N SER A 26 -31.22 2.65 -19.80
CA SER A 26 -32.23 2.86 -20.81
C SER A 26 -31.68 2.31 -22.12
N ALA A 27 -32.10 1.08 -22.45
CA ALA A 27 -32.02 0.43 -23.77
C ALA A 27 -30.64 0.55 -24.46
N VAL A 28 -29.70 -0.38 -24.32
CA VAL A 28 -29.67 -1.62 -25.13
C VAL A 28 -28.66 -2.63 -24.54
N ILE A 29 -27.85 -2.24 -23.56
CA ILE A 29 -26.82 -3.11 -22.98
C ILE A 29 -27.38 -3.77 -21.72
N SER A 30 -27.78 -5.03 -21.84
CA SER A 30 -28.27 -5.81 -20.69
C SER A 30 -27.18 -5.89 -19.60
N LYS A 31 -27.56 -6.05 -18.33
CA LYS A 31 -26.59 -6.28 -17.23
C LYS A 31 -25.61 -7.43 -17.57
N THR A 32 -26.11 -8.44 -18.26
CA THR A 32 -25.34 -9.56 -18.82
C THR A 32 -24.28 -9.09 -19.80
N GLU A 33 -24.60 -8.14 -20.67
CA GLU A 33 -23.68 -7.62 -21.68
C GLU A 33 -22.61 -6.68 -21.10
N VAL A 34 -22.92 -5.92 -20.04
CA VAL A 34 -21.88 -5.20 -19.28
C VAL A 34 -20.92 -6.18 -18.59
N ILE A 35 -21.46 -7.26 -18.01
CA ILE A 35 -20.65 -8.31 -17.37
C ILE A 35 -19.80 -9.03 -18.42
N ILE A 36 -20.36 -9.38 -19.58
CA ILE A 36 -19.63 -10.00 -20.69
C ILE A 36 -18.52 -9.07 -21.17
N ARG A 37 -18.79 -7.79 -21.43
CA ARG A 37 -17.75 -6.83 -21.85
C ARG A 37 -16.66 -6.63 -20.79
N ALA A 38 -17.01 -6.67 -19.50
CA ALA A 38 -16.02 -6.61 -18.42
C ALA A 38 -15.15 -7.87 -18.39
N ILE A 39 -15.73 -9.06 -18.58
CA ILE A 39 -15.01 -10.32 -18.65
C ILE A 39 -14.13 -10.36 -19.91
N GLU A 40 -14.66 -9.99 -21.08
CA GLU A 40 -13.92 -9.92 -22.34
C GLU A 40 -12.77 -8.92 -22.25
N SER A 41 -13.01 -7.74 -21.67
CA SER A 41 -11.97 -6.75 -21.41
C SER A 41 -10.93 -7.23 -20.38
N TYR A 42 -11.30 -8.08 -19.42
CA TYR A 42 -10.36 -8.66 -18.45
C TYR A 42 -9.62 -9.87 -19.04
N CYS A 43 -10.22 -10.56 -20.00
CA CYS A 43 -9.61 -11.65 -20.75
C CYS A 43 -8.71 -11.15 -21.90
N ASP A 44 -8.77 -9.85 -22.24
CA ASP A 44 -7.79 -9.21 -23.12
C ASP A 44 -6.39 -9.33 -22.49
N PRO A 45 -5.42 -10.00 -23.15
CA PRO A 45 -4.09 -10.24 -22.60
C PRO A 45 -3.36 -8.96 -22.19
N ASN A 46 -3.58 -7.85 -22.91
CA ASN A 46 -2.88 -6.59 -22.66
C ASN A 46 -3.43 -5.90 -21.41
N ARG A 47 -4.75 -5.79 -21.28
CA ARG A 47 -5.39 -5.19 -20.09
C ARG A 47 -5.20 -6.03 -18.83
N ARG A 48 -5.13 -7.35 -19.00
CA ARG A 48 -4.83 -8.28 -17.91
C ARG A 48 -3.38 -8.15 -17.45
N ALA A 49 -2.44 -7.99 -18.39
CA ALA A 49 -1.04 -7.72 -18.07
C ALA A 49 -0.89 -6.41 -17.31
N ASP A 50 -1.52 -5.33 -17.78
CA ASP A 50 -1.51 -4.02 -17.10
C ASP A 50 -2.06 -4.13 -15.67
N HIS A 51 -3.18 -4.85 -15.47
CA HIS A 51 -3.75 -5.07 -14.14
C HIS A 51 -2.82 -5.87 -13.21
N PHE A 52 -2.10 -6.87 -13.73
CA PHE A 52 -1.13 -7.61 -12.93
C PHE A 52 0.12 -6.80 -12.62
N ILE A 53 0.57 -5.95 -13.55
CA ILE A 53 1.68 -5.02 -13.32
C ILE A 53 1.31 -4.04 -12.22
N ASP A 54 0.13 -3.41 -12.29
CA ASP A 54 -0.36 -2.51 -11.24
C ASP A 54 -0.47 -3.22 -9.88
N ALA A 55 -1.03 -4.43 -9.86
CA ALA A 55 -1.16 -5.21 -8.63
C ALA A 55 0.21 -5.58 -8.04
N ASP A 56 1.19 -5.91 -8.88
CA ASP A 56 2.55 -6.23 -8.44
C ASP A 56 3.29 -4.99 -7.93
N VAL A 57 3.15 -3.85 -8.62
CA VAL A 57 3.69 -2.56 -8.17
C VAL A 57 3.11 -2.18 -6.80
N HIS A 58 1.80 -2.34 -6.59
CA HIS A 58 1.19 -2.10 -5.27
C HIS A 58 1.73 -3.05 -4.19
N ARG A 59 1.91 -4.34 -4.50
CA ARG A 59 2.50 -5.30 -3.55
C ARG A 59 3.96 -4.97 -3.22
N GLN A 60 4.77 -4.65 -4.22
CA GLN A 60 6.17 -4.27 -4.04
C GLN A 60 6.28 -3.00 -3.18
N ARG A 61 5.40 -2.02 -3.40
CA ARG A 61 5.31 -0.80 -2.59
C ARG A 61 4.94 -1.12 -1.14
N ASP A 62 3.91 -1.94 -0.92
CA ASP A 62 3.48 -2.28 0.44
C ASP A 62 4.56 -3.08 1.20
N ALA A 63 5.29 -3.95 0.50
CA ALA A 63 6.45 -4.66 1.06
C ALA A 63 7.59 -3.68 1.43
N LEU A 64 7.88 -2.72 0.55
CA LEU A 64 8.87 -1.68 0.82
C LEU A 64 8.50 -0.85 2.05
N LEU A 65 7.25 -0.38 2.15
CA LEU A 65 6.75 0.39 3.29
C LEU A 65 6.85 -0.41 4.61
N CYS A 66 6.54 -1.71 4.57
CA CYS A 66 6.71 -2.60 5.72
C CYS A 66 8.18 -2.69 6.16
N GLU A 67 9.09 -2.91 5.21
CA GLU A 67 10.53 -3.00 5.51
C GLU A 67 11.08 -1.67 6.04
N MET A 68 10.67 -0.54 5.49
CA MET A 68 11.03 0.78 6.01
C MET A 68 10.56 0.97 7.45
N GLY A 69 9.31 0.58 7.75
CA GLY A 69 8.77 0.61 9.11
C GLY A 69 9.56 -0.28 10.08
N ARG A 70 9.93 -1.48 9.63
CA ARG A 70 10.75 -2.42 10.40
C ARG A 70 12.11 -1.82 10.74
N ILE A 71 12.82 -1.25 9.75
CA ILE A 71 14.13 -0.63 9.95
C ILE A 71 14.01 0.58 10.88
N ALA A 72 13.03 1.47 10.68
CA ALA A 72 12.85 2.63 11.55
C ALA A 72 12.58 2.24 13.01
N SER A 73 11.81 1.17 13.25
CA SER A 73 11.58 0.62 14.60
C SER A 73 12.87 0.08 15.24
N GLN A 74 13.69 -0.64 14.48
CA GLN A 74 14.98 -1.15 14.94
C GLN A 74 15.95 -0.02 15.32
N GLN A 75 16.02 1.03 14.50
CA GLN A 75 16.84 2.21 14.76
C GLN A 75 16.43 2.94 16.05
N ARG A 76 15.12 3.13 16.29
CA ARG A 76 14.61 3.70 17.55
C ARG A 76 14.92 2.81 18.76
N THR A 77 14.80 1.50 18.59
CA THR A 77 15.13 0.52 19.64
C THR A 77 16.60 0.60 20.03
N LEU A 78 17.51 0.63 19.04
CA LEU A 78 18.95 0.81 19.27
C LEU A 78 19.25 2.15 19.95
N GLY A 79 18.62 3.24 19.50
CA GLY A 79 18.73 4.53 20.17
C GLY A 79 18.26 4.50 21.63
N GLY A 80 17.20 3.74 21.93
CA GLY A 80 16.75 3.51 23.30
C GLY A 80 17.77 2.75 24.16
N LEU A 81 18.43 1.73 23.59
CA LEU A 81 19.51 1.01 24.27
C LEU A 81 20.71 1.92 24.55
N PHE A 82 21.05 2.83 23.63
CA PHE A 82 22.14 3.79 23.83
C PHE A 82 21.79 4.78 24.95
N ALA A 83 20.55 5.27 25.02
CA ALA A 83 20.09 6.09 26.14
C ALA A 83 20.21 5.37 27.49
N LEU A 84 19.90 4.07 27.53
CA LEU A 84 20.05 3.25 28.74
C LEU A 84 21.52 3.06 29.12
N ALA A 85 22.40 2.83 28.15
CA ALA A 85 23.84 2.68 28.37
C ALA A 85 24.48 3.98 28.92
N ILE A 86 24.09 5.13 28.38
CA ILE A 86 24.53 6.46 28.86
C ILE A 86 24.11 6.65 30.31
N LYS A 87 22.84 6.37 30.65
CA LYS A 87 22.33 6.52 32.02
C LYS A 87 22.97 5.58 33.05
N ARG A 88 23.52 4.45 32.62
CA ARG A 88 24.16 3.45 33.50
C ARG A 88 25.65 3.72 33.74
N GLU A 89 26.21 4.80 33.18
CA GLU A 89 27.62 5.19 33.35
C GLU A 89 28.58 4.02 33.14
N CYS A 90 28.40 3.25 32.05
CA CYS A 90 29.15 2.01 31.79
C CYS A 90 30.66 2.21 31.47
N GLY A 91 31.29 3.30 31.90
CA GLY A 91 32.69 3.61 31.59
C GLY A 91 32.98 3.90 30.11
N VAL A 92 31.92 4.16 29.33
CA VAL A 92 31.98 4.49 27.90
C VAL A 92 31.77 5.98 27.70
N ASP A 93 32.38 6.56 26.68
CA ASP A 93 32.20 7.97 26.32
C ASP A 93 30.72 8.28 26.04
N ALA A 94 30.07 8.92 27.00
CA ALA A 94 28.66 9.28 26.94
C ALA A 94 28.38 10.27 25.80
N ALA A 95 29.33 11.14 25.46
CA ALA A 95 29.16 12.11 24.37
C ALA A 95 29.17 11.40 23.01
N ALA A 96 30.06 10.43 22.82
CA ALA A 96 30.09 9.60 21.61
C ALA A 96 28.80 8.77 21.45
N LEU A 97 28.34 8.13 22.53
CA LEU A 97 27.09 7.36 22.50
C LEU A 97 25.87 8.25 22.22
N GLU A 98 25.84 9.48 22.74
CA GLU A 98 24.73 10.41 22.49
C GLU A 98 24.70 10.88 21.03
N GLN A 99 25.88 11.09 20.40
CA GLN A 99 25.96 11.39 18.97
C GLN A 99 25.41 10.25 18.12
N ASP A 100 25.79 9.01 18.41
CA ASP A 100 25.29 7.87 17.63
C ASP A 100 23.81 7.62 17.90
N ARG A 101 23.34 7.81 19.13
CA ARG A 101 21.90 7.80 19.46
C ARG A 101 21.12 8.79 18.61
N ALA A 102 21.61 10.03 18.49
CA ALA A 102 20.96 11.06 17.69
C ALA A 102 20.89 10.68 16.21
N LYS A 103 21.96 10.11 15.64
CA LYS A 103 21.98 9.62 14.25
C LYS A 103 20.96 8.50 14.02
N LEU A 104 20.85 7.54 14.94
CA LEU A 104 19.89 6.44 14.84
C LEU A 104 18.44 6.96 14.83
N ILE A 105 18.13 7.91 15.72
CA ILE A 105 16.80 8.52 15.79
C ILE A 105 16.52 9.34 14.52
N GLN A 106 17.48 10.17 14.09
CA GLN A 106 17.36 10.95 12.87
C GLN A 106 17.14 10.07 11.63
N ALA A 107 17.85 8.93 11.53
CA ALA A 107 17.66 7.97 10.45
C ALA A 107 16.25 7.34 10.49
N ALA A 108 15.75 7.00 11.69
CA ALA A 108 14.40 6.47 11.84
C ALA A 108 13.32 7.48 11.41
N ASP A 109 13.51 8.76 11.76
CA ASP A 109 12.57 9.82 11.42
C ASP A 109 12.60 10.13 9.93
N LEU A 110 13.80 10.17 9.31
CA LEU A 110 13.94 10.32 7.87
C LEU A 110 13.27 9.17 7.11
N LEU A 111 13.50 7.92 7.51
CA LEU A 111 12.84 6.75 6.91
C LEU A 111 11.33 6.83 7.04
N SER A 112 10.82 7.26 8.20
CA SER A 112 9.38 7.41 8.43
C SER A 112 8.79 8.51 7.53
N ALA A 113 9.50 9.63 7.35
CA ALA A 113 9.08 10.70 6.46
C ALA A 113 9.04 10.26 4.98
N ILE A 114 10.06 9.54 4.51
CA ILE A 114 10.09 9.00 3.15
C ILE A 114 8.93 8.01 2.95
N ALA A 115 8.65 7.14 3.92
CA ALA A 115 7.54 6.20 3.84
C ALA A 115 6.18 6.92 3.71
N VAL A 116 6.00 8.03 4.42
CA VAL A 116 4.80 8.87 4.30
C VAL A 116 4.67 9.45 2.89
N GLU A 117 5.75 9.97 2.31
CA GLU A 117 5.70 10.53 0.95
C GLU A 117 5.43 9.47 -0.12
N ILE A 118 5.99 8.27 0.02
CA ILE A 118 5.69 7.11 -0.84
C ILE A 118 4.22 6.69 -0.72
N SER A 119 3.64 6.77 0.49
CA SER A 119 2.23 6.43 0.69
C SER A 119 1.27 7.47 0.06
N LYS A 120 1.64 8.76 0.08
CA LYS A 120 0.82 9.86 -0.48
C LYS A 120 0.84 9.92 -2.00
N SER A 121 1.96 9.56 -2.63
CA SER A 121 2.14 9.62 -4.09
C SER A 121 1.35 8.56 -4.87
N ALA A 122 0.51 7.78 -4.18
CA ALA A 122 -0.28 6.70 -4.76
C ALA A 122 -1.78 6.78 -4.46
N GLY A 123 -2.26 7.93 -3.99
CA GLY A 123 -3.69 8.29 -3.94
C GLY A 123 -4.05 9.20 -5.11
#